data_AF-A0A1B1A866-F1
#
_entry.id   AF-A0A1B1A866-F1
#
_cell.length_a   1.000
_cell.length_b   1.000
_cell.length_c   1.000
_cell.angle_alpha   90.00
_cell.angle_beta   90.00
_cell.angle_gamma   90.00
#
_symmetry.space_group_name_H-M   'P 1'
#
loop_
_entity.id
_entity.type
_entity.pdbx_description
1 polymer ?
#
loop_
_entity_poly.entity_id
_entity_poly.type
_entity_poly.pdbx_seq_one_letter_code
_entity_poly.pdbx_strand_id
1 'polypeptide(L)'
;MSYLLARVESFGRFDGEALSAEPVMGYGKSGEVPHEMHNFSVASDGFIYGYLPKEGGGDLSRLGGSKGDEEISNVTVIFISSGFVCGYYRNATVFSTPIRHPDKLKAGNSDIYCRVRVNPKDAFLVPFEKRVDEIQPRPKGQFPVLYGDESSNWVSWFERWLQDFEDVIESEKKRRKWTTAVERSSKARKLALDQYGAKCECCQISHQDSVRSAVFEVHHKVPYAENFEVRHLIVSDLAVLCANCHRMLHKMPDLADIRALQRYLDVPVVKG
;
A
#
# COMPACT_ATOMS: atom_id res chain seq x y z
N MET A 1 -22.05 5.65 -14.25
CA MET A 1 -20.99 5.86 -13.24
C MET A 1 -19.85 6.65 -13.84
N SER A 2 -19.21 7.56 -13.09
CA SER A 2 -18.14 8.45 -13.60
C SER A 2 -16.76 7.88 -13.32
N TYR A 3 -15.81 8.10 -14.22
CA TYR A 3 -14.46 7.54 -14.13
C TYR A 3 -13.38 8.62 -14.24
N LEU A 4 -12.34 8.47 -13.43
CA LEU A 4 -11.07 9.16 -13.57
C LEU A 4 -9.97 8.14 -13.83
N LEU A 5 -9.16 8.38 -14.84
CA LEU A 5 -7.92 7.67 -15.07
C LEU A 5 -6.77 8.61 -14.77
N ALA A 6 -6.03 8.33 -13.70
CA ALA A 6 -4.95 9.13 -13.20
C ALA A 6 -3.61 8.46 -13.51
N ARG A 7 -2.73 9.18 -14.18
CA ARG A 7 -1.34 8.76 -14.35
C ARG A 7 -0.55 9.19 -13.12
N VAL A 8 0.03 8.20 -12.46
CA VAL A 8 1.01 8.39 -11.38
C VAL A 8 2.41 8.18 -11.95
N GLU A 9 3.42 8.79 -11.33
CA GLU A 9 4.81 8.66 -11.75
C GLU A 9 5.30 7.21 -11.63
N SER A 10 6.27 6.87 -12.50
CA SER A 10 6.84 5.54 -12.59
C SER A 10 7.87 5.31 -11.50
N PHE A 11 7.41 4.79 -10.36
CA PHE A 11 8.29 4.03 -9.49
C PHE A 11 8.48 2.66 -10.15
N GLY A 12 9.69 2.12 -10.20
CA GLY A 12 9.85 0.76 -10.71
C GLY A 12 9.13 -0.31 -9.85
N ARG A 13 8.49 0.10 -8.73
CA ARG A 13 7.55 -0.69 -7.93
C ARG A 13 6.61 0.20 -7.08
N PHE A 14 5.39 0.51 -7.57
CA PHE A 14 4.39 1.31 -6.82
C PHE A 14 3.55 0.40 -5.90
N ASP A 15 4.00 0.05 -4.71
CA ASP A 15 3.28 -0.92 -3.84
C ASP A 15 2.49 -0.27 -2.67
N GLY A 16 2.11 1.01 -2.80
CA GLY A 16 1.51 1.77 -1.70
C GLY A 16 2.48 1.84 -0.50
N GLU A 17 1.96 1.99 0.74
CA GLU A 17 2.78 1.92 1.95
C GLU A 17 3.34 0.53 2.29
N ALA A 18 3.10 -0.50 1.47
CA ALA A 18 3.72 -1.81 1.70
C ALA A 18 5.24 -1.68 1.50
N LEU A 19 5.95 -1.60 2.63
CA LEU A 19 7.38 -1.31 2.75
C LEU A 19 8.32 -2.40 2.15
N SER A 20 7.79 -3.46 1.51
CA SER A 20 8.54 -4.59 0.97
C SER A 20 8.97 -4.44 -0.49
N ALA A 21 8.57 -3.35 -1.15
CA ALA A 21 9.19 -2.95 -2.40
C ALA A 21 10.48 -2.20 -2.08
N GLU A 22 11.65 -2.74 -2.45
CA GLU A 22 12.79 -1.84 -2.65
C GLU A 22 12.30 -0.69 -3.55
N PRO A 23 12.56 0.59 -3.19
CA PRO A 23 12.34 1.68 -4.11
C PRO A 23 13.24 1.39 -5.31
N VAL A 24 12.65 0.84 -6.39
CA VAL A 24 13.38 0.69 -7.65
C VAL A 24 13.74 2.11 -8.06
N MET A 25 15.05 2.36 -8.02
CA MET A 25 15.73 3.58 -8.45
C MET A 25 14.93 4.34 -9.50
N GLY A 26 14.28 5.40 -9.01
CA GLY A 26 13.36 6.22 -9.77
C GLY A 26 12.91 7.39 -8.91
N TYR A 27 13.84 7.97 -8.13
CA TYR A 27 13.68 9.35 -7.72
C TYR A 27 13.39 10.14 -9.00
N GLY A 28 12.25 10.82 -9.06
CA GLY A 28 12.16 12.01 -9.90
C GLY A 28 13.45 12.80 -9.69
N LYS A 29 13.98 13.43 -10.74
CA LYS A 29 15.35 14.02 -10.81
C LYS A 29 15.82 14.87 -9.59
N SER A 30 14.94 15.17 -8.63
CA SER A 30 15.16 15.89 -7.37
C SER A 30 15.59 15.06 -6.14
N GLY A 31 15.40 13.73 -6.08
CA GLY A 31 15.78 12.96 -4.89
C GLY A 31 14.79 13.04 -3.70
N GLU A 32 13.61 13.62 -3.87
CA GLU A 32 12.60 13.80 -2.82
C GLU A 32 11.51 12.71 -2.83
N VAL A 33 10.90 12.45 -1.67
CA VAL A 33 9.76 11.52 -1.52
C VAL A 33 8.57 12.02 -2.35
N PRO A 34 8.05 11.26 -3.33
CA PRO A 34 6.93 11.66 -4.17
C PRO A 34 5.60 11.73 -3.41
N HIS A 35 4.72 12.64 -3.82
CA HIS A 35 3.39 12.82 -3.24
C HIS A 35 2.48 11.58 -3.33
N GLU A 36 2.71 10.72 -4.33
CA GLU A 36 1.88 9.55 -4.65
C GLU A 36 2.20 8.30 -3.82
N MET A 37 3.30 8.33 -3.05
CA MET A 37 3.75 7.18 -2.23
C MET A 37 2.69 6.72 -1.22
N HIS A 38 1.84 7.65 -0.75
CA HIS A 38 0.79 7.36 0.24
C HIS A 38 -0.54 6.94 -0.38
N ASN A 39 -0.66 6.87 -1.71
CA ASN A 39 -1.82 6.26 -2.33
C ASN A 39 -1.99 4.82 -1.78
N PHE A 40 -3.23 4.40 -1.54
CA PHE A 40 -3.58 3.11 -0.93
C PHE A 40 -3.17 2.92 0.55
N SER A 41 -2.80 4.01 1.24
CA SER A 41 -2.46 3.99 2.66
C SER A 41 -3.61 4.53 3.51
N VAL A 42 -3.88 3.88 4.64
CA VAL A 42 -4.98 4.26 5.53
C VAL A 42 -4.49 5.35 6.47
N ALA A 43 -5.09 6.53 6.38
CA ALA A 43 -4.82 7.66 7.25
C ALA A 43 -5.40 7.45 8.66
N SER A 44 -5.03 8.33 9.60
CA SER A 44 -5.47 8.24 11.00
C SER A 44 -6.99 8.31 11.20
N ASP A 45 -7.72 8.89 10.25
CA ASP A 45 -9.20 8.98 10.27
C ASP A 45 -9.89 7.74 9.69
N GLY A 46 -9.12 6.73 9.26
CA GLY A 46 -9.63 5.47 8.72
C GLY A 46 -9.96 5.48 7.23
N PHE A 47 -9.69 6.57 6.51
CA PHE A 47 -9.85 6.66 5.06
C PHE A 47 -8.52 6.53 4.32
N ILE A 48 -8.59 6.24 3.02
CA ILE A 48 -7.45 6.34 2.11
C ILE A 48 -7.57 7.64 1.33
N TYR A 49 -6.47 8.37 1.22
CA TYR A 49 -6.40 9.60 0.44
C TYR A 49 -5.52 9.42 -0.79
N GLY A 50 -6.07 9.76 -1.96
CA GLY A 50 -5.40 9.69 -3.24
C GLY A 50 -4.87 11.04 -3.70
N TYR A 51 -3.59 11.08 -4.03
CA TYR A 51 -3.01 12.14 -4.84
C TYR A 51 -3.46 11.97 -6.30
N LEU A 52 -3.88 13.09 -6.90
CA LEU A 52 -3.99 13.24 -8.34
C LEU A 52 -3.01 14.35 -8.76
N PRO A 53 -2.37 14.26 -9.94
CA PRO A 53 -1.43 15.28 -10.37
C PRO A 53 -2.05 16.68 -10.39
N LYS A 54 -1.24 17.68 -10.04
CA LYS A 54 -1.69 19.07 -9.81
C LYS A 54 -2.56 19.64 -10.94
N GLU A 55 -2.28 19.24 -12.18
CA GLU A 55 -2.92 19.76 -13.40
C GLU A 55 -4.29 19.11 -13.76
N GLY A 56 -4.84 18.20 -12.94
CA GLY A 56 -6.08 17.50 -13.31
C GLY A 56 -6.94 16.97 -12.16
N GLY A 57 -8.14 16.51 -12.50
CA GLY A 57 -9.07 15.78 -11.61
C GLY A 57 -10.05 16.62 -10.78
N GLY A 58 -9.93 17.95 -10.75
CA GLY A 58 -10.82 18.83 -9.98
C GLY A 58 -12.07 19.34 -10.71
N ASP A 59 -12.24 19.03 -12.00
CA ASP A 59 -13.41 19.47 -12.77
C ASP A 59 -14.58 18.53 -12.53
N LEU A 60 -15.33 18.80 -11.45
CA LEU A 60 -16.44 17.94 -11.03
C LEU A 60 -17.59 17.92 -12.04
N SER A 61 -17.71 18.92 -12.91
CA SER A 61 -18.75 18.95 -13.95
C SER A 61 -18.62 17.77 -14.92
N ARG A 62 -17.39 17.33 -15.18
CA ARG A 62 -17.08 16.15 -16.00
C ARG A 62 -17.28 14.83 -15.27
N LEU A 63 -17.60 14.87 -13.98
CA LEU A 63 -17.92 13.73 -13.14
C LEU A 63 -19.41 13.67 -12.79
N GLY A 64 -20.23 14.57 -13.34
CA GLY A 64 -21.66 14.68 -13.06
C GLY A 64 -22.01 15.69 -11.97
N GLY A 65 -21.06 16.49 -11.52
CA GLY A 65 -21.25 17.55 -10.54
C GLY A 65 -21.83 18.83 -11.13
N SER A 66 -22.38 19.67 -10.27
CA SER A 66 -22.87 21.00 -10.59
C SER A 66 -21.79 22.06 -10.36
N LYS A 67 -21.99 23.24 -10.97
CA LYS A 67 -21.10 24.38 -10.75
C LYS A 67 -21.15 24.79 -9.27
N GLY A 68 -19.98 24.80 -8.63
CA GLY A 68 -19.83 25.17 -7.22
C GLY A 68 -19.76 23.99 -6.27
N ASP A 69 -19.89 22.75 -6.75
CA ASP A 69 -19.70 21.57 -5.91
C ASP A 69 -18.25 21.52 -5.38
N GLU A 70 -18.13 21.26 -4.08
CA GLU A 70 -16.83 21.09 -3.42
C GLU A 70 -16.31 19.67 -3.54
N GLU A 71 -17.22 18.70 -3.61
CA GLU A 71 -16.90 17.28 -3.76
C GLU A 71 -18.00 16.53 -4.54
N ILE A 72 -17.62 15.40 -5.13
CA ILE A 72 -18.55 14.46 -5.75
C ILE A 72 -18.18 13.02 -5.38
N SER A 73 -19.17 12.22 -5.04
CA SER A 73 -19.00 10.80 -4.68
C SER A 73 -19.37 9.87 -5.85
N ASN A 74 -19.20 8.56 -5.66
CA ASN A 74 -19.49 7.53 -6.66
C ASN A 74 -18.63 7.64 -7.94
N VAL A 75 -17.38 8.08 -7.78
CA VAL A 75 -16.39 8.12 -8.85
C VAL A 75 -15.49 6.89 -8.75
N THR A 76 -15.25 6.22 -9.88
CA THR A 76 -14.18 5.22 -9.97
C THR A 76 -12.89 5.91 -10.38
N VAL A 77 -11.84 5.81 -9.58
CA VAL A 77 -10.52 6.37 -9.88
C VAL A 77 -9.53 5.24 -10.14
N ILE A 78 -8.92 5.23 -11.31
CA ILE A 78 -7.96 4.22 -11.75
C ILE A 78 -6.59 4.85 -11.79
N PHE A 79 -5.60 4.20 -11.19
CA PHE A 79 -4.22 4.66 -11.17
C PHE A 79 -3.40 3.83 -12.14
N ILE A 80 -2.72 4.51 -13.07
CA ILE A 80 -1.79 3.89 -14.00
C ILE A 80 -0.38 4.45 -13.86
N SER A 81 0.62 3.60 -14.07
CA SER A 81 2.02 3.99 -14.10
C SER A 81 2.71 3.28 -15.25
N SER A 82 3.41 4.02 -16.12
CA SER A 82 4.06 3.48 -17.32
C SER A 82 3.15 2.58 -18.19
N GLY A 83 1.84 2.87 -18.20
CA GLY A 83 0.82 2.08 -18.90
C GLY A 83 0.12 1.03 -18.03
N PHE A 84 0.78 0.52 -17.00
CA PHE A 84 0.26 -0.55 -16.12
C PHE A 84 -0.84 -0.05 -15.19
N VAL A 85 -1.91 -0.83 -15.03
CA VAL A 85 -2.90 -0.61 -13.97
C VAL A 85 -2.27 -0.96 -12.63
N CYS A 86 -2.10 0.05 -11.79
CA CYS A 86 -1.47 -0.07 -10.48
C CYS A 86 -2.48 -0.36 -9.38
N GLY A 87 -3.70 0.16 -9.53
CA GLY A 87 -4.76 0.04 -8.54
C GLY A 87 -5.94 0.91 -8.89
N TYR A 88 -7.00 0.79 -8.11
CA TYR A 88 -8.20 1.58 -8.30
C TYR A 88 -8.92 1.84 -6.99
N TYR A 89 -9.73 2.89 -6.99
CA TYR A 89 -10.72 3.23 -5.97
C TYR A 89 -12.11 3.15 -6.60
N ARG A 90 -12.99 2.36 -6.01
CA ARG A 90 -14.43 2.42 -6.27
C ARG A 90 -15.11 3.37 -5.30
N ASN A 91 -16.26 3.89 -5.69
CA ASN A 91 -17.11 4.71 -4.82
C ASN A 91 -16.36 5.87 -4.14
N ALA A 92 -15.36 6.43 -4.81
CA ALA A 92 -14.51 7.45 -4.23
C ALA A 92 -15.20 8.81 -4.24
N THR A 93 -14.83 9.64 -3.27
CA THR A 93 -15.16 11.06 -3.24
C THR A 93 -13.99 11.84 -3.86
N VAL A 94 -14.27 12.69 -4.85
CA VAL A 94 -13.30 13.57 -5.50
C VAL A 94 -13.59 15.01 -5.10
N PHE A 95 -12.56 15.75 -4.69
CA PHE A 95 -12.64 17.15 -4.29
C PHE A 95 -12.30 18.07 -5.46
N SER A 96 -13.05 19.16 -5.61
CA SER A 96 -12.79 20.20 -6.62
C SER A 96 -11.45 20.89 -6.34
N THR A 97 -11.18 21.18 -5.07
CA THR A 97 -9.93 21.76 -4.57
C THR A 97 -9.14 20.71 -3.78
N PRO A 98 -7.82 20.56 -3.99
CA PRO A 98 -7.01 19.64 -3.20
C PRO A 98 -7.07 19.97 -1.71
N ILE A 99 -7.25 18.95 -0.88
CA ILE A 99 -7.23 19.06 0.58
C ILE A 99 -5.88 18.59 1.11
N ARG A 100 -5.39 19.19 2.19
CA ARG A 100 -4.17 18.71 2.85
C ARG A 100 -4.42 17.32 3.44
N HIS A 101 -3.46 16.41 3.28
CA HIS A 101 -3.54 15.07 3.88
C HIS A 101 -3.82 15.20 5.40
N PRO A 102 -4.77 14.45 5.98
CA PRO A 102 -5.18 14.63 7.38
C PRO A 102 -4.02 14.43 8.37
N ASP A 103 -3.11 13.51 8.05
CA ASP A 103 -1.91 13.23 8.86
C ASP A 103 -0.78 14.26 8.66
N LYS A 104 -1.02 15.32 7.87
CA LYS A 104 -0.06 16.40 7.59
C LYS A 104 1.28 15.88 7.05
N LEU A 105 1.20 14.86 6.20
CA LEU A 105 2.36 14.24 5.56
C LEU A 105 3.11 15.23 4.67
N LYS A 106 4.40 14.99 4.51
CA LYS A 106 5.30 15.82 3.71
C LYS A 106 6.06 15.00 2.67
N ALA A 107 6.19 15.57 1.48
CA ALA A 107 7.04 15.14 0.40
C ALA A 107 8.24 16.11 0.34
N GLY A 108 9.38 15.71 0.89
CA GLY A 108 10.49 16.64 1.16
C GLY A 108 10.05 17.76 2.11
N ASN A 109 10.17 19.02 1.67
CA ASN A 109 9.70 20.18 2.43
C ASN A 109 8.24 20.60 2.13
N SER A 110 7.57 19.92 1.19
CA SER A 110 6.23 20.29 0.73
C SER A 110 5.15 19.46 1.42
N ASP A 111 4.05 20.10 1.85
CA ASP A 111 2.87 19.39 2.34
C ASP A 111 2.23 18.55 1.23
N ILE A 112 1.72 17.36 1.59
CA ILE A 112 0.99 16.51 0.67
C ILE A 112 -0.48 16.92 0.62
N TYR A 113 -0.98 17.14 -0.60
CA TYR A 113 -2.38 17.47 -0.88
C TYR A 113 -3.01 16.36 -1.71
N CYS A 114 -4.21 15.95 -1.34
CA CYS A 114 -4.96 14.87 -1.96
C CYS A 114 -6.22 15.41 -2.62
N ARG A 115 -6.66 14.77 -3.71
CA ARG A 115 -7.92 15.12 -4.41
C ARG A 115 -8.98 14.06 -4.27
N VAL A 116 -8.64 12.90 -3.72
CA VAL A 116 -9.56 11.76 -3.63
C VAL A 116 -9.56 11.22 -2.22
N ARG A 117 -10.73 10.84 -1.72
CA ARG A 117 -10.92 10.08 -0.49
C ARG A 117 -11.71 8.83 -0.81
N VAL A 118 -11.34 7.69 -0.24
CA VAL A 118 -12.08 6.44 -0.41
C VAL A 118 -12.07 5.62 0.88
N ASN A 119 -13.10 4.80 1.09
CA ASN A 119 -13.09 3.82 2.16
C ASN A 119 -12.12 2.68 1.81
N PRO A 120 -11.32 2.16 2.76
CA PRO A 120 -10.37 1.08 2.49
C PRO A 120 -10.97 -0.15 1.80
N LYS A 121 -12.23 -0.50 2.08
CA LYS A 121 -12.91 -1.65 1.46
C LYS A 121 -13.15 -1.49 -0.05
N ASP A 122 -13.22 -0.24 -0.50
CA ASP A 122 -13.51 0.14 -1.88
C ASP A 122 -12.23 0.45 -2.67
N ALA A 123 -11.06 0.32 -2.04
CA ALA A 123 -9.76 0.46 -2.68
C ALA A 123 -9.11 -0.89 -2.95
N PHE A 124 -8.42 -1.01 -4.07
CA PHE A 124 -7.61 -2.18 -4.39
C PHE A 124 -6.30 -1.77 -5.08
N LEU A 125 -5.19 -2.14 -4.46
CA LEU A 125 -3.86 -2.00 -5.03
C LEU A 125 -3.47 -3.33 -5.69
N VAL A 126 -3.16 -3.31 -6.99
CA VAL A 126 -2.72 -4.48 -7.73
C VAL A 126 -1.28 -4.80 -7.34
N PRO A 127 -0.98 -6.02 -6.84
CA PRO A 127 0.39 -6.43 -6.57
C PRO A 127 1.25 -6.28 -7.81
N PHE A 128 2.49 -5.82 -7.65
CA PHE A 128 3.39 -5.53 -8.76
C PHE A 128 3.50 -6.68 -9.77
N GLU A 129 3.72 -7.90 -9.30
CA GLU A 129 3.84 -9.12 -10.11
C GLU A 129 2.54 -9.56 -10.80
N LYS A 130 1.40 -8.97 -10.41
CA LYS A 130 0.08 -9.23 -11.01
C LYS A 130 -0.40 -8.06 -11.88
N ARG A 131 0.39 -7.01 -12.07
CA ARG A 131 0.00 -5.88 -12.91
C ARG A 131 -0.08 -6.31 -14.36
N VAL A 132 -1.18 -5.93 -14.99
CA VAL A 132 -1.42 -6.21 -16.40
C VAL A 132 -0.86 -5.06 -17.23
N ASP A 133 -0.20 -5.42 -18.32
CA ASP A 133 0.26 -4.48 -19.34
C ASP A 133 -0.92 -3.68 -19.90
N GLU A 134 -0.78 -2.36 -19.81
CA GLU A 134 -1.41 -1.33 -20.64
C GLU A 134 -2.93 -1.36 -20.87
N ILE A 135 -3.63 -0.31 -20.42
CA ILE A 135 -5.04 -0.06 -20.78
C ILE A 135 -5.23 -0.02 -22.30
N GLN A 136 -6.09 -0.89 -22.84
CA GLN A 136 -6.43 -0.96 -24.27
C GLN A 136 -7.92 -0.66 -24.54
N PRO A 137 -8.27 0.19 -25.51
CA PRO A 137 -7.38 1.01 -26.32
C PRO A 137 -6.76 2.12 -25.48
N ARG A 138 -5.52 2.52 -25.82
CA ARG A 138 -4.87 3.66 -25.20
C ARG A 138 -5.78 4.89 -25.31
N PRO A 139 -6.13 5.54 -24.19
CA PRO A 139 -6.95 6.74 -24.21
C PRO A 139 -6.30 7.84 -25.08
N LYS A 140 -7.12 8.53 -25.88
CA LYS A 140 -6.65 9.66 -26.69
C LYS A 140 -6.44 10.89 -25.79
N GLY A 141 -5.27 11.52 -25.90
CA GLY A 141 -4.86 12.67 -25.09
C GLY A 141 -3.91 12.26 -23.97
N GLN A 142 -2.65 12.71 -24.04
CA GLN A 142 -1.70 12.54 -22.95
C GLN A 142 -1.85 13.69 -21.98
N PHE A 143 -2.61 13.47 -20.91
CA PHE A 143 -2.70 14.38 -19.77
C PHE A 143 -2.72 13.57 -18.48
N PRO A 144 -2.28 14.15 -17.36
CA PRO A 144 -2.11 13.39 -16.12
C PRO A 144 -3.41 12.79 -15.57
N VAL A 145 -4.57 13.32 -15.96
CA VAL A 145 -5.88 12.80 -15.60
C VAL A 145 -6.81 12.83 -16.81
N LEU A 146 -7.55 11.75 -17.03
CA LEU A 146 -8.59 11.62 -18.05
C LEU A 146 -9.93 11.33 -17.39
N TYR A 147 -10.97 11.97 -17.91
CA TYR A 147 -12.35 11.78 -17.47
C TYR A 147 -13.04 10.85 -18.45
N GLY A 148 -13.86 9.95 -17.93
CA GLY A 148 -14.63 9.02 -18.75
C GLY A 148 -15.93 8.61 -18.09
N ASP A 149 -16.71 7.90 -18.88
CA ASP A 149 -18.00 7.34 -18.52
C ASP A 149 -18.12 5.95 -19.17
N GLU A 150 -19.29 5.33 -19.05
CA GLU A 150 -19.57 4.01 -19.61
C GLU A 150 -19.45 3.92 -21.15
N SER A 151 -19.46 5.05 -21.86
CA SER A 151 -19.26 5.10 -23.32
C SER A 151 -17.78 5.08 -23.71
N SER A 152 -16.87 5.27 -22.74
CA SER A 152 -15.43 5.32 -22.99
C SER A 152 -14.86 3.91 -23.19
N ASN A 153 -14.24 3.64 -24.34
CA ASN A 153 -13.68 2.30 -24.65
C ASN A 153 -12.71 1.75 -23.58
N TRP A 154 -11.90 2.62 -22.96
CA TRP A 154 -10.97 2.22 -21.91
C TRP A 154 -11.68 1.88 -20.59
N VAL A 155 -12.85 2.47 -20.32
CA VAL A 155 -13.71 2.10 -19.19
C VAL A 155 -14.26 0.71 -19.43
N SER A 156 -14.80 0.44 -20.62
CA SER A 156 -15.32 -0.90 -20.95
C SER A 156 -14.25 -1.99 -20.85
N TRP A 157 -13.02 -1.69 -21.25
CA TRP A 157 -11.88 -2.59 -21.05
C TRP A 157 -11.58 -2.83 -19.58
N PHE A 158 -11.52 -1.76 -18.77
CA PHE A 158 -11.22 -1.85 -17.35
C PHE A 158 -12.27 -2.68 -16.61
N GLU A 159 -13.54 -2.48 -16.90
CA GLU A 159 -14.64 -3.25 -16.31
C GLU A 159 -14.57 -4.74 -16.67
N ARG A 160 -14.21 -5.07 -17.92
CA ARG A 160 -13.98 -6.45 -18.33
C ARG A 160 -12.77 -7.06 -17.61
N TRP A 161 -11.67 -6.32 -17.56
CA TRP A 161 -10.48 -6.75 -16.83
C TRP A 161 -10.78 -7.02 -15.36
N LEU A 162 -11.59 -6.18 -14.70
CA LEU A 162 -12.00 -6.41 -13.32
C LEU A 162 -12.78 -7.71 -13.12
N GLN A 163 -13.65 -8.06 -14.08
CA GLN A 163 -14.37 -9.34 -14.06
C GLN A 163 -13.39 -10.52 -14.18
N ASP A 164 -12.46 -10.43 -15.13
CA ASP A 164 -11.44 -11.47 -15.34
C ASP A 164 -10.44 -11.59 -14.17
N PHE A 165 -10.31 -10.52 -13.36
CA PHE A 165 -9.35 -10.41 -12.25
C PHE A 165 -9.99 -10.60 -10.86
N GLU A 166 -11.28 -10.95 -10.80
CA GLU A 166 -12.05 -11.04 -9.55
C GLU A 166 -11.45 -12.03 -8.55
N ASP A 167 -11.02 -13.21 -9.02
CA ASP A 167 -10.39 -14.23 -8.17
C ASP A 167 -9.06 -13.74 -7.55
N VAL A 168 -8.29 -12.94 -8.31
CA VAL A 168 -7.05 -12.34 -7.82
C VAL A 168 -7.36 -11.27 -6.78
N ILE A 169 -8.39 -10.45 -7.01
CA ILE A 169 -8.84 -9.45 -6.04
C ILE A 169 -9.25 -10.11 -4.73
N GLU A 170 -10.06 -11.15 -4.80
CA GLU A 170 -10.60 -11.81 -3.60
C GLU A 170 -9.51 -12.56 -2.83
N SER A 171 -8.61 -13.25 -3.52
CA SER A 171 -7.46 -13.91 -2.89
C SER A 171 -6.52 -12.91 -2.22
N GLU A 172 -6.22 -11.77 -2.84
CA GLU A 172 -5.37 -10.73 -2.27
C GLU A 172 -6.02 -10.03 -1.08
N LYS A 173 -7.33 -9.74 -1.14
CA LYS A 173 -8.09 -9.19 0.00
C LYS A 173 -8.06 -10.15 1.19
N LYS A 174 -8.26 -11.45 0.96
CA LYS A 174 -8.15 -12.48 2.00
C LYS A 174 -6.74 -12.52 2.59
N ARG A 175 -5.70 -12.55 1.74
CA ARG A 175 -4.29 -12.54 2.16
C ARG A 175 -3.97 -11.38 3.09
N ARG A 176 -4.32 -10.14 2.71
CA ARG A 176 -4.08 -8.93 3.53
C ARG A 176 -4.81 -8.97 4.87
N LYS A 177 -6.11 -9.31 4.87
CA LYS A 177 -6.90 -9.45 6.10
C LYS A 177 -6.28 -10.48 7.06
N TRP A 178 -5.77 -11.57 6.49
CA TRP A 178 -5.19 -12.66 7.24
C TRP A 178 -3.85 -12.25 7.88
N THR A 179 -2.93 -11.61 7.13
CA THR A 179 -1.70 -11.02 7.68
C THR A 179 -2.00 -10.07 8.84
N THR A 180 -2.92 -9.11 8.66
CA THR A 180 -3.27 -8.14 9.71
C THR A 180 -3.89 -8.78 10.96
N ALA A 181 -4.75 -9.79 10.82
CA ALA A 181 -5.37 -10.47 11.95
C ALA A 181 -4.36 -11.30 12.75
N VAL A 182 -3.41 -11.92 12.05
CA VAL A 182 -2.42 -12.84 12.60
C VAL A 182 -1.30 -12.08 13.32
N GLU A 183 -0.81 -10.97 12.75
CA GLU A 183 0.10 -10.03 13.42
C GLU A 183 -0.51 -9.44 14.71
N ARG A 184 -1.84 -9.41 14.82
CA ARG A 184 -2.58 -8.89 15.99
C ARG A 184 -3.03 -9.97 16.98
N SER A 185 -2.64 -11.25 16.79
CA SER A 185 -3.09 -12.34 17.67
C SER A 185 -2.35 -12.37 19.02
N SER A 186 -3.07 -12.06 20.10
CA SER A 186 -2.57 -12.15 21.48
C SER A 186 -2.10 -13.57 21.85
N LYS A 187 -2.71 -14.60 21.25
CA LYS A 187 -2.32 -16.01 21.43
C LYS A 187 -0.98 -16.33 20.77
N ALA A 188 -0.74 -15.84 19.56
CA ALA A 188 0.54 -16.01 18.87
C ALA A 188 1.67 -15.31 19.63
N ARG A 189 1.38 -14.09 20.10
CA ARG A 189 2.32 -13.34 20.94
C ARG A 189 2.71 -14.10 22.20
N LYS A 190 1.72 -14.60 22.94
CA LYS A 190 1.97 -15.34 24.18
C LYS A 190 2.81 -16.60 23.92
N LEU A 191 2.43 -17.42 22.94
CA LEU A 191 3.13 -18.68 22.65
C LEU A 191 4.59 -18.45 22.20
N ALA A 192 4.85 -17.45 21.37
CA ALA A 192 6.20 -17.12 20.95
C ALA A 192 7.06 -16.62 22.13
N LEU A 193 6.51 -15.76 22.99
CA LEU A 193 7.24 -15.27 24.16
C LEU A 193 7.46 -16.35 25.22
N ASP A 194 6.51 -17.26 25.42
CA ASP A 194 6.66 -18.41 26.32
C ASP A 194 7.78 -19.35 25.84
N GLN A 195 7.95 -19.50 24.51
CA GLN A 195 8.94 -20.41 23.92
C GLN A 195 10.31 -19.75 23.70
N TYR A 196 10.37 -18.51 23.22
CA TYR A 196 11.60 -17.83 22.81
C TYR A 196 12.05 -16.73 23.77
N GLY A 197 11.19 -16.33 24.71
CA GLY A 197 11.44 -15.24 25.65
C GLY A 197 11.36 -13.86 25.01
N ALA A 198 11.48 -12.82 25.85
CA ALA A 198 11.59 -11.42 25.42
C ALA A 198 13.02 -11.13 24.93
N LYS A 199 13.42 -11.81 23.85
CA LYS A 199 14.74 -11.70 23.22
C LYS A 199 14.59 -11.60 21.70
N CYS A 200 15.23 -10.60 21.11
CA CYS A 200 15.22 -10.41 19.67
C CYS A 200 16.05 -11.51 19.01
N GLU A 201 15.45 -12.25 18.08
CA GLU A 201 16.16 -13.27 17.31
C GLU A 201 17.17 -12.68 16.33
N CYS A 202 17.02 -11.43 15.90
CA CYS A 202 17.98 -10.77 15.02
C CYS A 202 19.18 -10.22 15.79
N CYS A 203 18.99 -9.16 16.59
CA CYS A 203 20.10 -8.47 17.26
C CYS A 203 20.44 -9.00 18.67
N GLN A 204 19.78 -10.08 19.12
CA GLN A 204 20.03 -10.73 20.41
C GLN A 204 19.77 -9.90 21.67
N ILE A 205 19.27 -8.66 21.56
CA ILE A 205 18.85 -7.86 22.72
C ILE A 205 17.75 -8.57 23.50
N SER A 206 17.82 -8.55 24.84
CA SER A 206 16.79 -9.09 25.71
C SER A 206 16.51 -8.15 26.88
N HIS A 207 15.29 -8.19 27.38
CA HIS A 207 14.87 -7.44 28.57
C HIS A 207 14.14 -8.36 29.55
N GLN A 208 14.29 -8.10 30.85
CA GLN A 208 13.66 -8.88 31.91
C GLN A 208 12.51 -8.12 32.59
N ASP A 209 12.50 -6.79 32.52
CA ASP A 209 11.41 -5.99 33.08
C ASP A 209 10.22 -5.87 32.11
N SER A 210 9.03 -5.74 32.67
CA SER A 210 7.77 -5.72 31.91
C SER A 210 7.67 -4.53 30.95
N VAL A 211 8.25 -3.39 31.30
CA VAL A 211 8.19 -2.16 30.50
C VAL A 211 9.05 -2.28 29.26
N ARG A 212 10.33 -2.66 29.40
CA ARG A 212 11.23 -2.85 28.25
C ARG A 212 10.90 -4.10 27.46
N SER A 213 10.32 -5.13 28.07
CA SER A 213 9.85 -6.31 27.32
C SER A 213 8.66 -6.02 26.41
N ALA A 214 7.98 -4.88 26.58
CA ALA A 214 6.89 -4.47 25.70
C ALA A 214 7.37 -4.11 24.28
N VAL A 215 8.68 -3.86 24.08
CA VAL A 215 9.25 -3.51 22.76
C VAL A 215 9.38 -4.71 21.82
N PHE A 216 9.12 -5.93 22.31
CA PHE A 216 9.19 -7.14 21.50
C PHE A 216 7.85 -7.45 20.84
N GLU A 217 7.93 -7.65 19.53
CA GLU A 217 6.83 -7.91 18.61
C GLU A 217 7.02 -9.28 17.98
N VAL A 218 5.92 -9.94 17.63
CA VAL A 218 5.97 -11.27 16.99
C VAL A 218 5.77 -11.13 15.50
N HIS A 219 6.75 -11.63 14.76
CA HIS A 219 6.79 -11.68 13.31
C HIS A 219 6.50 -13.10 12.82
N HIS A 220 5.81 -13.26 11.70
CA HIS A 220 5.60 -14.58 11.08
C HIS A 220 6.60 -14.78 9.95
N LYS A 221 7.46 -15.80 10.09
CA LYS A 221 8.44 -16.22 9.09
C LYS A 221 7.81 -16.92 7.89
N VAL A 222 6.63 -17.51 8.05
CA VAL A 222 5.91 -18.14 6.93
C VAL A 222 4.60 -17.37 6.73
N PRO A 223 4.42 -16.69 5.57
CA PRO A 223 3.13 -16.16 5.18
C PRO A 223 2.16 -17.32 5.04
N TYR A 224 1.24 -17.44 5.97
CA TYR A 224 0.39 -18.62 6.08
C TYR A 224 -0.82 -18.55 5.12
N ALA A 225 -0.72 -17.61 4.17
CA ALA A 225 -1.43 -17.56 2.90
C ALA A 225 -0.91 -18.54 1.82
N GLU A 226 0.23 -19.21 2.00
CA GLU A 226 0.74 -20.11 0.94
C GLU A 226 -0.01 -21.45 0.83
N ASN A 227 -0.82 -21.86 1.81
CA ASN A 227 -1.35 -23.23 1.81
C ASN A 227 -2.86 -23.43 1.97
N PHE A 228 -3.71 -22.39 2.03
CA PHE A 228 -5.19 -22.47 2.02
C PHE A 228 -5.89 -23.53 2.92
N GLU A 229 -5.15 -24.28 3.73
CA GLU A 229 -5.67 -25.21 4.71
C GLU A 229 -5.68 -24.51 6.06
N VAL A 230 -6.63 -24.90 6.91
CA VAL A 230 -6.67 -24.50 8.32
C VAL A 230 -5.44 -25.08 9.01
N ARG A 231 -4.28 -24.45 8.84
CA ARG A 231 -3.08 -24.80 9.60
C ARG A 231 -3.34 -24.39 11.05
N HIS A 232 -2.84 -25.15 12.00
CA HIS A 232 -2.77 -24.68 13.39
C HIS A 232 -1.61 -23.69 13.52
N LEU A 233 -1.70 -22.76 14.47
CA LEU A 233 -0.59 -21.86 14.79
C LEU A 233 0.63 -22.69 15.21
N ILE A 234 1.71 -22.63 14.43
CA ILE A 234 2.96 -23.33 14.72
C ILE A 234 3.96 -22.31 15.23
N VAL A 235 4.42 -22.50 16.47
CA VAL A 235 5.32 -21.54 17.14
C VAL A 235 6.65 -21.39 16.40
N SER A 236 7.14 -22.45 15.74
CA SER A 236 8.36 -22.38 14.93
C SER A 236 8.28 -21.47 13.70
N ASP A 237 7.08 -21.09 13.27
CA ASP A 237 6.88 -20.14 12.18
C ASP A 237 6.88 -18.69 12.68
N LEU A 238 7.01 -18.47 13.99
CA LEU A 238 7.09 -17.16 14.61
C LEU A 238 8.54 -16.77 14.84
N ALA A 239 8.78 -15.47 14.91
CA ALA A 239 10.01 -14.88 15.40
C ALA A 239 9.70 -13.75 16.39
N VAL A 240 10.44 -13.70 17.50
CA VAL A 240 10.39 -12.57 18.44
C VAL A 240 11.43 -11.55 18.03
N LEU A 241 11.00 -10.34 17.69
CA LEU A 241 11.87 -9.27 17.21
C LEU A 241 11.67 -8.02 18.07
N CYS A 242 12.74 -7.28 18.36
CA CYS A 242 12.56 -5.93 18.92
C CYS A 242 11.96 -5.01 17.85
N ALA A 243 11.27 -3.96 18.27
CA ALA A 243 10.58 -3.03 17.38
C ALA A 243 11.50 -2.38 16.31
N ASN A 244 12.81 -2.34 16.52
CA ASN A 244 13.78 -1.88 15.52
C ASN A 244 14.06 -2.97 14.47
N CYS A 245 14.45 -4.17 14.90
CA CYS A 245 14.69 -5.28 13.98
C CYS A 245 13.44 -5.67 13.22
N HIS A 246 12.26 -5.61 13.85
CA HIS A 246 11.00 -5.88 13.17
C HIS A 246 10.77 -4.86 12.05
N ARG A 247 10.90 -3.56 12.33
CA ARG A 247 10.85 -2.51 11.30
C ARG A 247 11.90 -2.68 10.20
N MET A 248 13.13 -3.09 10.54
CA MET A 248 14.19 -3.36 9.57
C MET A 248 13.87 -4.58 8.70
N LEU A 249 13.30 -5.64 9.29
CA LEU A 249 12.92 -6.84 8.54
C LEU A 249 11.82 -6.53 7.52
N HIS A 250 10.89 -5.64 7.86
CA HIS A 250 9.89 -5.10 6.92
C HIS A 250 10.49 -4.29 5.76
N LYS A 251 11.80 -4.02 5.77
CA LYS A 251 12.56 -3.42 4.67
C LYS A 251 13.41 -4.42 3.88
N MET A 252 13.47 -5.68 4.30
CA MET A 252 14.25 -6.71 3.62
C MET A 252 13.49 -7.28 2.41
N PRO A 253 14.19 -7.79 1.37
CA PRO A 253 13.56 -8.36 0.18
C PRO A 253 12.64 -9.55 0.48
N ASP A 254 12.98 -10.33 1.51
CA ASP A 254 12.17 -11.44 1.99
C ASP A 254 11.89 -11.26 3.49
N LEU A 255 10.61 -11.06 3.83
CA LEU A 255 10.13 -10.91 5.19
C LEU A 255 10.27 -12.22 5.98
N ALA A 256 10.30 -13.37 5.31
CA ALA A 256 10.49 -14.67 5.94
C ALA A 256 11.91 -14.89 6.45
N ASP A 257 12.90 -14.29 5.78
CA ASP A 257 14.32 -14.55 6.02
C ASP A 257 14.91 -13.66 7.13
N ILE A 258 14.58 -13.99 8.38
CA ILE A 258 15.21 -13.35 9.55
C ILE A 258 16.74 -13.52 9.57
N ARG A 259 17.28 -14.55 8.91
CA ARG A 259 18.73 -14.79 8.86
C ARG A 259 19.42 -13.83 7.90
N ALA A 260 18.74 -13.34 6.87
CA ALA A 260 19.25 -12.24 6.05
C ALA A 260 19.48 -10.99 6.89
N LEU A 261 18.52 -10.64 7.75
CA LEU A 261 18.68 -9.48 8.63
C LEU A 261 19.80 -9.69 9.67
N GLN A 262 19.92 -10.89 10.25
CA GLN A 262 21.06 -11.22 11.12
C GLN A 262 22.40 -10.96 10.42
N ARG A 263 22.57 -11.52 9.22
CA ARG A 263 23.79 -11.35 8.42
C ARG A 263 24.06 -9.88 8.09
N TYR A 264 23.01 -9.10 7.82
CA TYR A 264 23.12 -7.66 7.56
C TYR A 264 23.61 -6.89 8.80
N LEU A 265 23.09 -7.25 9.98
CA LEU A 265 23.46 -6.61 11.25
C LEU A 265 24.88 -6.97 11.72
N ASP A 266 25.40 -8.13 11.31
CA ASP A 266 26.75 -8.58 11.62
C ASP A 266 27.84 -7.83 10.82
N VAL A 267 27.45 -7.05 9.80
CA VAL A 267 28.40 -6.19 9.07
C VAL A 267 28.81 -5.02 9.98
N PRO A 268 30.10 -4.83 10.26
CA PRO A 268 30.56 -3.75 11.13
C PRO A 268 30.12 -2.40 10.57
N VAL A 269 29.45 -1.61 11.42
CA VAL A 269 29.11 -0.22 11.08
C VAL A 269 30.41 0.54 10.84
N VAL A 270 30.66 0.92 9.58
CA VAL A 270 31.73 1.84 9.25
C VAL A 270 31.37 3.17 9.90
N LYS A 271 32.11 3.53 10.95
CA LYS A 271 32.00 4.87 11.54
C LYS A 271 32.50 5.86 10.48
N GLY A 272 31.56 6.54 9.83
CA GLY A 272 31.81 7.77 9.10
C GLY A 272 32.04 8.93 10.05
#